data_AF-A0A1A9A082-F1
#
_entry.id   AF-A0A1A9A082-F1
#
_cell.length_a   1.000
_cell.length_b   1.000
_cell.length_c   1.000
_cell.angle_alpha   90.00
_cell.angle_beta   90.00
_cell.angle_gamma   90.00
#
_symmetry.space_group_name_H-M   'P 1'
#
loop_
_entity.id
_entity.type
_entity.pdbx_description
1 polymer ?
#
loop_
_entity_poly.entity_id
_entity_poly.type
_entity_poly.pdbx_seq_one_letter_code
_entity_poly.pdbx_strand_id
1 'polypeptide(L)'
;MITENGIIFLGTGSSSSTPKLSHIFKNSKIVSSKGKSNSIDSELKKEDFEYIERFVEELVANDLDCIDGLNDLYLRKKYHEYSDLKCYTCYDALNGNSKNKRNNISLLLKSNDHYVLIDVGKTFRDSLLHNKDIINFYEIKLDLVLISHSHTDAMNGIDDLRDLQEYNKVANDDIYYYTPKNPIDVYVNEVSYDRLRNGYDYLVKKRTENIFYSKIAALNLFVLKDEKYNKIIEGKNLKEIKDELTDTSEHDTNNMSSGNRVNNVLIEKKENIGDEKKCVNIHTYDKKDEYGFVYTQFDSDKKIRFIPFQHGKNYICTGYIIGENNKLVYISDCSYLPEYVLDYIKKVGPTEVLVIDALYYKAKHYSHFSLYESIQIALIIKPKKVYFIGMSCDIEHNITNLFLKKLSKKYPDISFSLAHDGLFVPFHF
;
A
#
# COMPACT_ATOMS: atom_id res chain seq x y z
N MET A 1 -14.09 1.78 -19.40
CA MET A 1 -14.25 1.25 -18.03
C MET A 1 -13.93 -0.23 -18.02
N ILE A 2 -13.16 -0.67 -17.04
CA ILE A 2 -12.74 -2.07 -16.87
C ILE A 2 -13.91 -2.86 -16.29
N THR A 3 -14.29 -3.93 -16.99
CA THR A 3 -15.34 -4.86 -16.56
C THR A 3 -14.78 -6.15 -15.99
N GLU A 4 -13.53 -6.48 -16.30
CA GLU A 4 -12.82 -7.69 -15.86
C GLU A 4 -12.43 -7.64 -14.37
N ASN A 5 -12.11 -8.80 -13.80
CA ASN A 5 -11.54 -8.90 -12.46
C ASN A 5 -10.05 -8.54 -12.50
N GLY A 6 -9.56 -7.83 -11.49
CA GLY A 6 -8.16 -7.46 -11.46
C GLY A 6 -7.76 -6.43 -10.41
N ILE A 7 -6.59 -5.86 -10.65
CA ILE A 7 -5.91 -4.89 -9.79
C ILE A 7 -5.77 -3.60 -10.58
N ILE A 8 -6.29 -2.50 -10.05
CA ILE A 8 -6.11 -1.15 -10.58
C ILE A 8 -5.18 -0.38 -9.64
N PHE A 9 -4.03 0.05 -10.15
CA PHE A 9 -3.08 0.86 -9.40
C PHE A 9 -3.50 2.33 -9.50
N LEU A 10 -4.25 2.82 -8.51
CA LEU A 10 -4.73 4.22 -8.51
C LEU A 10 -3.57 5.20 -8.31
N GLY A 11 -2.62 4.83 -7.44
CA GLY A 11 -1.39 5.56 -7.19
C GLY A 11 -0.25 4.60 -6.84
N THR A 12 0.98 4.99 -7.16
CA THR A 12 2.14 4.08 -7.11
C THR A 12 3.40 4.67 -6.47
N GLY A 13 3.36 5.93 -6.06
CA GLY A 13 4.51 6.67 -5.54
C GLY A 13 4.64 6.66 -4.03
N SER A 14 5.85 6.95 -3.56
CA SER A 14 6.19 7.15 -2.13
C SER A 14 5.38 8.26 -1.46
N SER A 15 5.58 8.44 -0.15
CA SER A 15 4.98 9.49 0.67
C SER A 15 5.05 10.91 0.12
N SER A 16 6.12 11.27 -0.61
CA SER A 16 6.27 12.61 -1.18
C SER A 16 5.50 12.84 -2.49
N SER A 17 4.94 11.79 -3.08
CA SER A 17 4.45 11.76 -4.47
C SER A 17 5.55 12.18 -5.48
N THR A 18 5.28 12.04 -6.76
CA THR A 18 6.10 12.62 -7.84
C THR A 18 5.18 13.31 -8.84
N PRO A 19 5.43 14.59 -9.18
CA PRO A 19 6.60 15.39 -8.84
C PRO A 19 6.60 15.94 -7.40
N LYS A 20 7.81 16.12 -6.84
CA LYS A 20 7.98 16.83 -5.55
C LYS A 20 7.89 18.35 -5.78
N LEU A 21 7.07 19.05 -4.99
CA LEU A 21 6.90 20.51 -5.07
C LEU A 21 8.24 21.27 -5.01
N SER A 22 9.12 20.87 -4.08
CA SER A 22 10.44 21.49 -3.92
C SER A 22 11.33 21.34 -5.16
N HIS A 23 11.17 20.25 -5.92
CA HIS A 23 11.91 20.03 -7.17
C HIS A 23 11.33 20.86 -8.31
N ILE A 24 9.99 21.00 -8.38
CA ILE A 24 9.35 21.86 -9.36
C ILE A 24 9.81 23.32 -9.20
N PHE A 25 9.84 23.85 -7.98
CA PHE A 25 10.32 25.21 -7.73
C PHE A 25 11.81 25.40 -8.06
N LYS A 26 12.63 24.37 -7.86
CA LYS A 26 14.07 24.43 -8.22
C LYS A 26 14.26 24.39 -9.74
N ASN A 27 13.54 23.51 -10.43
CA ASN A 27 13.61 23.37 -11.88
C ASN A 27 13.03 24.58 -12.61
N SER A 28 11.95 25.18 -12.11
CA SER A 28 11.34 26.36 -12.76
C SER A 28 12.31 27.54 -12.88
N LYS A 29 13.15 27.77 -11.86
CA LYS A 29 14.21 28.80 -11.91
C LYS A 29 15.21 28.56 -13.05
N ILE A 30 15.58 27.30 -13.28
CA ILE A 30 16.52 26.91 -14.33
C ILE A 30 15.87 27.07 -15.70
N VAL A 31 14.65 26.58 -15.87
CA VAL A 31 13.90 26.67 -17.13
C VAL A 31 13.64 28.13 -17.51
N SER A 32 13.22 28.98 -16.56
CA SER A 32 12.99 30.41 -16.83
C SER A 32 14.24 31.17 -17.27
N SER A 33 15.43 30.80 -16.78
CA SER A 33 16.69 31.43 -17.19
C SER A 33 17.13 31.11 -18.62
N LYS A 34 16.64 30.00 -19.20
CA LYS A 34 16.98 29.56 -20.57
C LYS A 34 16.00 30.06 -21.64
N GLY A 35 15.01 30.88 -21.25
CA GLY A 35 13.94 31.36 -22.13
C GLY A 35 12.81 30.32 -22.26
N LYS A 36 11.57 30.77 -22.55
CA LYS A 36 10.45 29.86 -22.86
C LYS A 36 10.76 29.13 -24.18
N SER A 37 11.35 27.93 -24.13
CA SER A 37 11.29 27.04 -25.30
C SER A 37 9.88 26.44 -25.39
N ASN A 38 9.30 26.51 -26.58
CA ASN A 38 8.03 25.90 -26.91
C ASN A 38 8.16 24.37 -26.81
N SER A 39 7.13 23.73 -26.25
CA SER A 39 6.85 22.29 -26.24
C SER A 39 8.03 21.35 -25.94
N ILE A 40 7.96 20.79 -24.74
CA ILE A 40 8.80 19.73 -24.16
C ILE A 40 8.53 18.41 -24.91
N ASP A 41 9.11 18.23 -26.10
CA ASP A 41 9.11 16.93 -26.79
C ASP A 41 10.33 16.79 -27.71
N SER A 42 11.53 16.91 -27.12
CA SER A 42 12.73 16.39 -27.76
C SER A 42 12.69 14.86 -27.70
N GLU A 43 12.11 14.25 -28.74
CA GLU A 43 12.14 12.80 -28.91
C GLU A 43 13.59 12.32 -29.06
N LEU A 44 13.91 11.19 -28.42
CA LEU A 44 15.21 10.55 -28.55
C LEU A 44 15.41 10.04 -29.98
N LYS A 45 16.64 10.14 -30.48
CA LYS A 45 17.01 9.55 -31.77
C LYS A 45 17.26 8.05 -31.63
N LYS A 46 17.24 7.33 -32.75
CA LYS A 46 17.47 5.88 -32.79
C LYS A 46 18.81 5.50 -32.14
N GLU A 47 19.85 6.28 -32.37
CA GLU A 47 21.19 6.04 -31.83
C GLU A 47 21.23 6.19 -30.30
N ASP A 48 20.42 7.09 -29.72
CA ASP A 48 20.29 7.22 -28.27
C ASP A 48 19.61 5.99 -27.66
N PHE A 49 18.57 5.45 -28.32
CA PHE A 49 17.93 4.21 -27.88
C PHE A 49 18.90 3.02 -27.93
N GLU A 50 19.65 2.86 -29.02
CA GLU A 50 20.65 1.79 -29.16
C GLU A 50 21.73 1.85 -28.06
N TYR A 51 22.19 3.06 -27.73
CA TYR A 51 23.14 3.27 -26.63
C TYR A 51 22.54 2.87 -25.27
N ILE A 52 21.30 3.32 -24.98
CA ILE A 52 20.62 3.02 -23.72
C ILE A 52 20.36 1.51 -23.60
N GLU A 53 19.93 0.86 -24.67
CA GLU A 53 19.73 -0.59 -24.67
C GLU A 53 21.02 -1.35 -24.35
N ARG A 54 22.13 -1.00 -25.00
CA ARG A 54 23.44 -1.64 -24.73
C ARG A 54 23.88 -1.42 -23.29
N PHE A 55 23.74 -0.21 -22.76
CA PHE A 55 24.07 0.09 -21.37
C PHE A 55 23.26 -0.76 -20.39
N VAL A 56 21.95 -0.91 -20.64
CA VAL A 56 21.08 -1.74 -19.80
C VAL A 56 21.46 -3.22 -19.89
N GLU A 57 21.83 -3.72 -21.07
CA GLU A 57 22.30 -5.10 -21.24
C GLU A 57 23.58 -5.38 -20.45
N GLU A 58 24.55 -4.48 -20.52
CA GLU A 58 25.78 -4.55 -19.72
C GLU A 58 25.48 -4.52 -18.22
N LEU A 59 24.54 -3.69 -17.76
CA LEU A 59 24.12 -3.65 -16.36
C LEU A 59 23.53 -4.99 -15.89
N VAL A 60 22.59 -5.57 -16.64
CA VAL A 60 21.97 -6.86 -16.27
C VAL A 60 23.00 -8.00 -16.24
N ALA A 61 24.00 -7.94 -17.12
CA ALA A 61 25.11 -8.91 -17.16
C ALA A 61 26.02 -8.79 -15.94
N ASN A 62 26.29 -7.56 -15.46
CA ASN A 62 27.12 -7.28 -14.27
C ASN A 62 26.33 -7.31 -12.94
N ASP A 63 25.17 -7.98 -12.95
CA ASP A 63 24.27 -8.13 -11.80
C ASP A 63 23.69 -6.80 -11.24
N LEU A 64 22.96 -6.85 -10.12
CA LEU A 64 22.24 -5.69 -9.58
C LEU A 64 23.16 -4.62 -8.95
N ASP A 65 24.49 -4.82 -8.94
CA ASP A 65 25.40 -3.98 -8.17
C ASP A 65 25.50 -2.53 -8.65
N CYS A 66 25.27 -2.32 -9.94
CA CYS A 66 25.38 -1.02 -10.59
C CYS A 66 24.02 -0.41 -10.96
N ILE A 67 22.92 -0.88 -10.37
CA ILE A 67 21.54 -0.47 -10.73
C ILE A 67 21.30 1.05 -10.59
N ASP A 68 22.03 1.74 -9.70
CA ASP A 68 21.97 3.20 -9.57
C ASP A 68 22.40 3.95 -10.85
N GLY A 69 23.19 3.31 -11.72
CA GLY A 69 23.65 3.89 -13.00
C GLY A 69 22.51 4.16 -13.99
N LEU A 70 21.32 3.62 -13.74
CA LEU A 70 20.10 3.94 -14.50
C LEU A 70 19.61 5.36 -14.25
N ASN A 71 19.91 5.94 -13.09
CA ASN A 71 19.32 7.20 -12.67
C ASN A 71 19.64 8.34 -13.64
N ASP A 72 18.59 9.07 -14.03
CA ASP A 72 18.60 10.17 -15.00
C ASP A 72 19.19 9.86 -16.39
N LEU A 73 19.72 8.67 -16.69
CA LEU A 73 20.44 8.41 -17.95
C LEU A 73 19.57 8.68 -19.17
N TYR A 74 18.36 8.11 -19.17
CA TYR A 74 17.38 8.30 -20.23
C TYR A 74 16.88 9.76 -20.30
N LEU A 75 16.54 10.37 -19.16
CA LEU A 75 15.97 11.71 -19.14
C LEU A 75 16.99 12.82 -19.41
N ARG A 76 18.28 12.63 -19.08
CA ARG A 76 19.36 13.56 -19.47
C ARG A 76 19.54 13.60 -20.97
N LYS A 77 19.36 12.46 -21.66
CA LYS A 77 19.37 12.40 -23.12
C LYS A 77 18.14 13.08 -23.70
N LYS A 78 16.95 12.77 -23.17
CA LYS A 78 15.69 13.39 -23.58
C LYS A 78 15.77 14.92 -23.44
N TYR A 79 16.17 15.40 -22.27
CA TYR A 79 16.24 16.83 -21.93
C TYR A 79 17.66 17.40 -21.97
N HIS A 80 18.42 17.09 -23.02
CA HIS A 80 19.82 17.50 -23.17
C HIS A 80 20.02 19.04 -23.16
N GLU A 81 19.02 19.81 -23.61
CA GLU A 81 19.03 21.28 -23.55
C GLU A 81 19.03 21.82 -22.10
N TYR A 82 18.59 20.98 -21.14
CA TYR A 82 18.45 21.30 -19.72
C TYR A 82 19.40 20.49 -18.84
N SER A 83 20.71 20.51 -19.15
CA SER A 83 21.78 19.80 -18.43
C SER A 83 21.78 19.94 -16.89
N ASP A 84 21.25 21.05 -16.37
CA ASP A 84 21.41 21.45 -14.96
C ASP A 84 20.13 21.26 -14.12
N LEU A 85 19.10 20.59 -14.65
CA LEU A 85 17.89 20.26 -13.89
C LEU A 85 18.26 19.56 -12.58
N LYS A 86 17.58 19.94 -11.50
CA LYS A 86 17.82 19.37 -10.16
C LYS A 86 17.22 17.98 -10.01
N CYS A 87 16.16 17.68 -10.76
CA CYS A 87 15.57 16.36 -10.83
C CYS A 87 14.86 16.23 -12.17
N TYR A 88 15.35 15.35 -13.04
CA TYR A 88 14.75 15.14 -14.36
C TYR A 88 13.41 14.41 -14.24
N THR A 89 13.30 13.41 -13.36
CA THR A 89 12.05 12.67 -13.13
C THR A 89 10.88 13.57 -12.72
N CYS A 90 11.12 14.52 -11.80
CA CYS A 90 10.08 15.49 -11.41
C CYS A 90 9.74 16.47 -12.54
N TYR A 91 10.69 16.78 -13.42
CA TYR A 91 10.41 17.62 -14.59
C TYR A 91 9.58 16.86 -15.62
N ASP A 92 9.95 15.62 -15.94
CA ASP A 92 9.20 14.75 -16.85
C ASP A 92 7.78 14.48 -16.35
N ALA A 93 7.60 14.31 -15.04
CA ALA A 93 6.30 14.08 -14.39
C ALA A 93 5.30 15.26 -14.51
N LEU A 94 5.75 16.45 -14.96
CA LEU A 94 4.83 17.54 -15.31
C LEU A 94 4.09 17.29 -16.62
N ASN A 95 4.60 16.40 -17.48
CA ASN A 95 3.93 16.02 -18.72
C ASN A 95 2.75 15.09 -18.41
N GLY A 96 1.58 15.39 -18.97
CA GLY A 96 0.32 14.72 -18.61
C GLY A 96 0.31 13.20 -18.78
N ASN A 97 1.08 12.67 -19.73
CA ASN A 97 1.18 11.23 -20.03
C ASN A 97 2.41 10.56 -19.40
N SER A 98 3.18 11.27 -18.58
CA SER A 98 4.39 10.70 -17.98
C SER A 98 4.04 9.70 -16.88
N LYS A 99 4.57 8.48 -16.99
CA LYS A 99 4.52 7.45 -15.95
C LYS A 99 5.43 7.76 -14.75
N ASN A 100 6.19 8.85 -14.81
CA ASN A 100 6.91 9.41 -13.67
C ASN A 100 6.00 10.27 -12.78
N LYS A 101 4.81 10.65 -13.24
CA LYS A 101 3.77 11.19 -12.37
C LYS A 101 3.18 10.06 -11.53
N ARG A 102 3.31 10.18 -10.21
CA ARG A 102 2.94 9.14 -9.24
C ARG A 102 2.32 9.76 -8.00
N ASN A 103 1.03 9.52 -7.80
CA ASN A 103 0.31 9.80 -6.57
C ASN A 103 0.73 8.81 -5.47
N ASN A 104 0.34 9.05 -4.20
CA ASN A 104 0.60 8.09 -3.12
C ASN A 104 -0.05 6.73 -3.43
N ILE A 105 0.56 5.66 -2.91
CA ILE A 105 0.08 4.30 -3.11
C ILE A 105 -1.40 4.19 -2.77
N SER A 106 -2.16 3.63 -3.71
CA SER A 106 -3.54 3.21 -3.51
C SER A 106 -3.91 2.18 -4.58
N LEU A 107 -4.48 1.05 -4.18
CA LEU A 107 -4.88 -0.03 -5.10
C LEU A 107 -6.36 -0.31 -4.96
N LEU A 108 -7.05 -0.43 -6.09
CA LEU A 108 -8.45 -0.86 -6.16
C LEU A 108 -8.50 -2.26 -6.77
N LEU A 109 -8.90 -3.24 -5.96
CA LEU A 109 -9.09 -4.62 -6.36
C LEU A 109 -10.56 -4.80 -6.77
N LYS A 110 -10.79 -5.48 -7.89
CA LYS A 110 -12.12 -5.76 -8.41
C LYS A 110 -12.31 -7.26 -8.60
N SER A 111 -13.35 -7.81 -7.99
CA SER A 111 -13.84 -9.16 -8.21
C SER A 111 -15.33 -9.12 -8.47
N ASN A 112 -15.77 -9.39 -9.69
CA ASN A 112 -17.15 -9.18 -10.12
C ASN A 112 -17.57 -7.73 -9.83
N ASP A 113 -18.67 -7.54 -9.10
CA ASP A 113 -19.14 -6.22 -8.67
C ASP A 113 -18.56 -5.78 -7.32
N HIS A 114 -17.70 -6.61 -6.71
CA HIS A 114 -17.11 -6.38 -5.39
C HIS A 114 -15.76 -5.68 -5.47
N TYR A 115 -15.57 -4.66 -4.64
CA TYR A 115 -14.35 -3.86 -4.63
C TYR A 115 -13.70 -3.81 -3.25
N VAL A 116 -12.38 -3.95 -3.25
CA VAL A 116 -11.53 -3.76 -2.08
C VAL A 116 -10.53 -2.66 -2.37
N LEU A 117 -10.45 -1.68 -1.48
CA LEU A 117 -9.49 -0.59 -1.59
C LEU A 117 -8.34 -0.80 -0.61
N ILE A 118 -7.10 -0.67 -1.06
CA ILE A 118 -5.91 -0.66 -0.21
C ILE A 118 -5.38 0.77 -0.19
N ASP A 119 -5.31 1.34 1.01
CA ASP A 119 -4.84 2.68 1.33
C ASP A 119 -5.61 3.83 0.66
N VAL A 120 -5.81 4.89 1.45
CA VAL A 120 -6.52 6.13 1.10
C VAL A 120 -5.68 7.33 1.55
N GLY A 121 -4.52 7.52 0.93
CA GLY A 121 -3.62 8.61 1.23
C GLY A 121 -4.15 10.01 0.92
N LYS A 122 -3.36 11.04 1.24
CA LYS A 122 -3.66 12.46 0.92
C LYS A 122 -3.93 12.74 -0.57
N THR A 123 -3.49 11.89 -1.49
CA THR A 123 -3.77 12.03 -2.94
C THR A 123 -4.89 11.10 -3.42
N PHE A 124 -5.64 10.45 -2.53
CA PHE A 124 -6.64 9.45 -2.89
C PHE A 124 -7.71 10.00 -3.84
N ARG A 125 -8.31 11.15 -3.51
CA ARG A 125 -9.30 11.82 -4.36
C ARG A 125 -8.76 12.06 -5.78
N ASP A 126 -7.58 12.65 -5.88
CA ASP A 126 -6.94 12.93 -7.17
C ASP A 126 -6.60 11.64 -7.93
N SER A 127 -6.24 10.58 -7.22
CA SER A 127 -5.94 9.26 -7.80
C SER A 127 -7.20 8.64 -8.40
N LEU A 128 -8.34 8.68 -7.72
CA LEU A 128 -9.61 8.23 -8.28
C LEU A 128 -10.01 9.03 -9.52
N LEU A 129 -9.94 10.36 -9.44
CA LEU A 129 -10.34 11.24 -10.54
C LEU A 129 -9.41 11.12 -11.75
N HIS A 130 -8.11 10.92 -11.54
CA HIS A 130 -7.15 10.68 -12.62
C HIS A 130 -7.44 9.38 -13.37
N ASN A 131 -8.00 8.38 -12.66
CA ASN A 131 -8.32 7.06 -13.20
C ASN A 131 -9.80 6.90 -13.60
N LYS A 132 -10.52 8.00 -13.76
CA LYS A 132 -11.97 7.99 -14.01
C LYS A 132 -12.42 7.25 -15.27
N ASP A 133 -11.55 7.15 -16.28
CA ASP A 133 -11.90 6.55 -17.57
C ASP A 133 -11.84 5.00 -17.53
N ILE A 134 -11.15 4.45 -16.52
CA ILE A 134 -10.99 3.00 -16.33
C ILE A 134 -11.85 2.45 -15.19
N ILE A 135 -12.30 3.28 -14.25
CA ILE A 135 -13.16 2.89 -13.11
C ILE A 135 -14.64 3.04 -13.47
N ASN A 136 -15.47 2.03 -13.15
CA ASN A 136 -16.91 2.17 -13.25
C ASN A 136 -17.52 2.72 -11.96
N PHE A 137 -17.65 4.04 -11.87
CA PHE A 137 -18.27 4.70 -10.70
C PHE A 137 -19.76 4.41 -10.54
N TYR A 138 -20.46 3.94 -11.57
CA TYR A 138 -21.89 3.63 -11.48
C TYR A 138 -22.18 2.30 -10.78
N GLU A 139 -21.23 1.36 -10.84
CA GLU A 139 -21.36 -0.01 -10.31
C GLU A 139 -20.40 -0.28 -9.14
N ILE A 140 -19.72 0.76 -8.63
CA ILE A 140 -18.72 0.57 -7.57
C ILE A 140 -19.41 0.21 -6.25
N LYS A 141 -19.33 -1.08 -5.89
CA LYS A 141 -19.70 -1.56 -4.56
C LYS A 141 -18.44 -1.81 -3.75
N LEU A 142 -18.01 -0.77 -3.05
CA LEU A 142 -16.88 -0.85 -2.12
C LEU A 142 -17.29 -1.66 -0.88
N ASP A 143 -16.79 -2.89 -0.77
CA ASP A 143 -17.11 -3.75 0.38
C ASP A 143 -16.29 -3.36 1.60
N LEU A 144 -14.98 -3.17 1.40
CA LEU A 144 -14.07 -2.86 2.49
C LEU A 144 -12.83 -2.08 2.04
N VAL A 145 -12.22 -1.40 3.00
CA VAL A 145 -10.97 -0.67 2.88
C VAL A 145 -9.94 -1.28 3.81
N LEU A 146 -8.72 -1.47 3.31
CA LEU A 146 -7.58 -1.98 4.05
C LEU A 146 -6.57 -0.84 4.23
N ILE A 147 -6.22 -0.49 5.47
CA ILE A 147 -5.20 0.52 5.75
C ILE A 147 -3.93 -0.19 6.21
N SER A 148 -2.87 -0.08 5.40
CA SER A 148 -1.57 -0.68 5.67
C SER A 148 -0.95 -0.10 6.94
N HIS A 149 -1.00 1.23 7.07
CA HIS A 149 -0.48 1.99 8.18
C HIS A 149 -1.03 3.42 8.22
N SER A 150 -0.72 4.17 9.27
CA SER A 150 -1.35 5.47 9.52
C SER A 150 -0.54 6.70 9.08
N HIS A 151 0.44 6.57 8.17
CA HIS A 151 1.07 7.78 7.65
C HIS A 151 0.12 8.48 6.68
N THR A 152 0.36 9.77 6.48
CA THR A 152 -0.48 10.66 5.67
C THR A 152 -0.73 10.14 4.26
N ASP A 153 0.26 9.51 3.67
CA ASP A 153 0.23 8.92 2.34
C ASP A 153 -0.54 7.60 2.24
N ALA A 154 -0.91 6.98 3.36
CA ALA A 154 -1.76 5.80 3.38
C ALA A 154 -3.17 6.04 3.94
N MET A 155 -3.38 7.10 4.76
CA MET A 155 -4.64 7.25 5.52
C MET A 155 -5.32 8.63 5.41
N ASN A 156 -4.64 9.73 5.06
CA ASN A 156 -5.23 11.07 5.24
C ASN A 156 -6.37 11.44 4.27
N GLY A 157 -6.69 10.58 3.30
CA GLY A 157 -7.87 10.67 2.45
C GLY A 157 -9.08 9.88 2.99
N ILE A 158 -9.01 9.33 4.21
CA ILE A 158 -10.07 8.46 4.77
C ILE A 158 -11.45 9.14 4.83
N ASP A 159 -11.52 10.44 5.04
CA ASP A 159 -12.79 11.17 5.06
C ASP A 159 -13.38 11.40 3.66
N ASP A 160 -12.58 11.29 2.59
CA ASP A 160 -13.09 11.34 1.21
C ASP A 160 -13.93 10.10 0.86
N LEU A 161 -13.84 9.01 1.65
CA LEU A 161 -14.71 7.83 1.50
C LEU A 161 -16.20 8.17 1.60
N ARG A 162 -16.57 9.26 2.27
CA ARG A 162 -17.96 9.73 2.35
C ARG A 162 -18.58 9.97 0.97
N ASP A 163 -17.77 10.35 -0.03
CA ASP A 163 -18.23 10.64 -1.39
C ASP A 163 -18.49 9.34 -2.18
N LEU A 164 -18.03 8.20 -1.67
CA LEU A 164 -18.31 6.87 -2.21
C LEU A 164 -19.52 6.20 -1.52
N GLN A 165 -20.14 6.87 -0.56
CA GLN A 165 -21.27 6.34 0.20
C GLN A 165 -22.58 7.00 -0.19
N GLU A 166 -23.63 6.19 -0.22
CA GLU A 166 -24.99 6.68 -0.36
C GLU A 166 -25.59 7.08 0.99
N TYR A 167 -26.20 8.26 1.04
CA TYR A 167 -26.90 8.79 2.21
C TYR A 167 -28.35 9.11 1.90
N ASN A 168 -29.26 8.72 2.80
CA ASN A 168 -30.61 9.26 2.83
C ASN A 168 -30.59 10.60 3.55
N LYS A 169 -31.17 11.64 2.96
CA LYS A 169 -31.41 12.93 3.62
C LYS A 169 -32.79 12.88 4.28
N VAL A 170 -32.84 13.04 5.60
CA VAL A 170 -34.05 12.96 6.40
C VAL A 170 -34.35 14.34 6.99
N ALA A 171 -35.58 14.82 6.80
CA ALA A 171 -36.07 16.03 7.42
C ALA A 171 -36.54 15.72 8.85
N ASN A 172 -36.20 16.60 9.80
CA ASN A 172 -36.67 16.52 11.18
C ASN A 172 -36.88 17.94 11.69
N ASP A 173 -38.14 18.38 11.73
CA ASP A 173 -38.53 19.77 11.98
C ASP A 173 -37.75 20.75 11.07
N ASP A 174 -37.08 21.75 11.66
CA ASP A 174 -36.33 22.79 10.96
C ASP A 174 -34.90 22.35 10.54
N ILE A 175 -34.51 21.10 10.82
CA ILE A 175 -33.18 20.58 10.51
C ILE A 175 -33.23 19.35 9.61
N TYR A 176 -32.10 19.06 8.97
CA TYR A 176 -31.89 17.82 8.22
C TYR A 176 -30.74 17.03 8.84
N TYR A 177 -30.84 15.71 8.75
CA TYR A 177 -29.74 14.80 9.02
C TYR A 177 -29.60 13.76 7.91
N TYR A 178 -28.45 13.10 7.90
CA TYR A 178 -28.09 12.08 6.93
C TYR A 178 -27.98 10.74 7.62
N THR A 179 -28.47 9.69 6.96
CA THR A 179 -28.26 8.30 7.36
C THR A 179 -27.58 7.53 6.22
N PRO A 180 -26.39 6.93 6.44
CA PRO A 180 -25.71 6.12 5.45
C PRO A 180 -26.55 4.89 5.16
N LYS A 181 -26.69 4.54 3.87
CA LYS A 181 -27.33 3.26 3.49
C LYS A 181 -26.48 2.08 3.93
N ASN A 182 -25.17 2.17 3.70
CA ASN A 182 -24.19 1.15 4.07
C ASN A 182 -22.93 1.84 4.62
N PRO A 183 -22.58 1.63 5.90
CA PRO A 183 -21.25 1.96 6.40
C PRO A 183 -20.18 1.11 5.67
N ILE A 184 -18.99 1.69 5.48
CA ILE A 184 -17.85 0.99 4.84
C ILE A 184 -17.04 0.29 5.93
N ASP A 185 -16.72 -0.98 5.73
CA ASP A 185 -15.84 -1.72 6.63
C ASP A 185 -14.38 -1.32 6.38
N VAL A 186 -13.65 -0.93 7.43
CA VAL A 186 -12.25 -0.50 7.35
C VAL A 186 -11.41 -1.32 8.31
N TYR A 187 -10.42 -2.03 7.79
CA TYR A 187 -9.49 -2.83 8.58
C TYR A 187 -8.20 -2.05 8.83
N VAL A 188 -7.82 -1.97 10.11
CA VAL A 188 -6.65 -1.22 10.57
C VAL A 188 -5.92 -2.01 11.66
N ASN A 189 -4.59 -1.88 11.76
CA ASN A 189 -3.89 -2.38 12.95
C ASN A 189 -4.07 -1.44 14.15
N GLU A 190 -3.76 -1.92 15.35
CA GLU A 190 -3.96 -1.19 16.61
C GLU A 190 -3.21 0.16 16.63
N VAL A 191 -1.95 0.19 16.22
CA VAL A 191 -1.14 1.41 16.14
C VAL A 191 -1.78 2.45 15.21
N SER A 192 -2.35 2.01 14.10
CA SER A 192 -2.98 2.89 13.13
C SER A 192 -4.33 3.40 13.62
N TYR A 193 -5.10 2.54 14.29
CA TYR A 193 -6.35 2.92 14.93
C TYR A 193 -6.13 4.01 15.99
N ASP A 194 -5.13 3.88 16.85
CA ASP A 194 -4.83 4.88 17.89
C ASP A 194 -4.52 6.25 17.29
N ARG A 195 -3.78 6.29 16.18
CA ARG A 195 -3.48 7.54 15.47
C ARG A 195 -4.71 8.10 14.75
N LEU A 196 -5.52 7.25 14.14
CA LEU A 196 -6.80 7.65 13.54
C LEU A 196 -7.70 8.29 14.61
N ARG A 197 -7.80 7.68 15.80
CA ARG A 197 -8.59 8.20 16.92
C ARG A 197 -8.12 9.57 17.38
N ASN A 198 -6.82 9.79 17.45
CA ASN A 198 -6.26 11.07 17.88
C ASN A 198 -6.40 12.18 16.82
N GLY A 199 -6.35 11.85 15.53
CA GLY A 199 -6.44 12.81 14.43
C GLY A 199 -7.86 13.08 13.92
N TYR A 200 -8.74 12.07 14.00
CA TYR A 200 -10.06 12.03 13.35
C TYR A 200 -11.14 11.49 14.30
N ASP A 201 -11.19 11.99 15.54
CA ASP A 201 -12.16 11.55 16.57
C ASP A 201 -13.61 11.50 16.06
N TYR A 202 -14.01 12.45 15.21
CA TYR A 202 -15.35 12.51 14.63
C TYR A 202 -15.70 11.28 13.77
N LEU A 203 -14.72 10.66 13.11
CA LEU A 203 -14.90 9.45 12.31
C LEU A 203 -14.98 8.19 13.17
N VAL A 204 -14.27 8.17 14.31
CA VAL A 204 -14.15 6.97 15.14
C VAL A 204 -15.04 6.97 16.39
N LYS A 205 -15.81 8.04 16.61
CA LYS A 205 -16.72 8.11 17.75
C LYS A 205 -17.78 7.01 17.68
N LYS A 206 -17.88 6.19 18.74
CA LYS A 206 -18.92 5.16 18.84
C LYS A 206 -20.31 5.80 18.78
N ARG A 207 -21.22 5.22 18.00
CA ARG A 207 -22.57 5.73 17.78
C ARG A 207 -23.61 4.65 18.05
N THR A 208 -24.71 5.03 18.70
CA THR A 208 -25.90 4.17 18.88
C THR A 208 -26.87 4.28 17.71
N GLU A 209 -26.76 5.35 16.92
CA GLU A 209 -27.54 5.59 15.71
C GLU A 209 -26.65 6.24 14.65
N ASN A 210 -26.85 5.88 13.38
CA ASN A 210 -26.12 6.46 12.25
C ASN A 210 -26.74 7.78 11.78
N ILE A 211 -26.90 8.72 12.70
CA ILE A 211 -27.41 10.07 12.41
C ILE A 211 -26.23 11.03 12.29
N PHE A 212 -26.14 11.71 11.15
CA PHE A 212 -25.09 12.69 10.89
C PHE A 212 -25.69 14.03 10.45
N TYR A 213 -25.38 15.10 11.15
CA TYR A 213 -25.86 16.45 10.81
C TYR A 213 -25.03 17.12 9.69
N SER A 214 -23.94 16.49 9.28
CA SER A 214 -23.15 16.77 8.09
C SER A 214 -22.77 15.46 7.42
N LYS A 215 -22.49 15.47 6.11
CA LYS A 215 -21.95 14.27 5.45
C LYS A 215 -20.50 14.06 5.90
N ILE A 216 -20.28 13.05 6.73
CA ILE A 216 -18.95 12.55 7.12
C ILE A 216 -18.85 11.08 6.70
N ALA A 217 -17.64 10.53 6.61
CA ALA A 217 -17.52 9.11 6.29
C ALA A 217 -18.13 8.24 7.42
N ALA A 218 -19.01 7.32 7.06
CA ALA A 218 -19.60 6.36 7.99
C ALA A 218 -18.85 5.03 7.89
N LEU A 219 -18.01 4.75 8.88
CA LEU A 219 -17.04 3.65 8.83
C LEU A 219 -17.30 2.64 9.95
N ASN A 220 -17.20 1.34 9.65
CA ASN A 220 -17.06 0.30 10.68
C ASN A 220 -15.57 -0.04 10.80
N LEU A 221 -14.98 0.21 11.96
CA LEU A 221 -13.54 0.01 12.16
C LEU A 221 -13.28 -1.38 12.74
N PHE A 222 -12.56 -2.21 12.00
CA PHE A 222 -12.09 -3.52 12.43
C PHE A 222 -10.61 -3.42 12.83
N VAL A 223 -10.38 -3.34 14.14
CA VAL A 223 -9.04 -3.21 14.71
C VAL A 223 -8.43 -4.60 14.88
N LEU A 224 -7.37 -4.88 14.12
CA LEU A 224 -6.65 -6.14 14.14
C LEU A 224 -5.88 -6.28 15.46
N LYS A 225 -6.17 -7.34 16.23
CA LYS A 225 -5.39 -7.72 17.41
C LYS A 225 -4.58 -8.98 17.14
N ASP A 226 -3.43 -8.84 16.47
CA ASP A 226 -2.51 -9.97 16.31
C ASP A 226 -1.33 -9.86 17.28
N GLU A 227 -1.17 -10.84 18.16
CA GLU A 227 0.00 -10.98 19.02
C GLU A 227 1.31 -10.98 18.22
N LYS A 228 1.28 -11.41 16.95
CA LYS A 228 2.43 -11.35 16.05
C LYS A 228 2.87 -9.91 15.78
N TYR A 229 1.95 -8.93 15.72
CA TYR A 229 2.32 -7.50 15.68
C TYR A 229 3.12 -7.13 16.94
N ASN A 230 2.61 -7.47 18.12
CA ASN A 230 3.25 -7.11 19.38
C ASN A 230 4.65 -7.74 19.52
N LYS A 231 4.81 -9.00 19.11
CA LYS A 231 6.12 -9.68 19.12
C LYS A 231 7.16 -9.00 18.23
N ILE A 232 6.77 -8.45 17.07
CA ILE A 232 7.68 -7.68 16.22
C ILE A 232 8.14 -6.38 16.91
N ILE A 233 7.24 -5.68 17.61
CA ILE A 233 7.57 -4.47 18.39
C ILE A 233 8.52 -4.81 19.54
N GLU A 234 8.32 -5.94 20.22
CA GLU A 234 9.16 -6.40 21.33
C GLU A 234 10.52 -6.95 20.88
N GLY A 235 10.76 -7.15 19.59
CA GLY A 235 12.01 -7.65 19.04
C GLY A 235 12.29 -9.13 19.31
N LYS A 236 11.28 -9.91 19.73
CA LYS A 236 11.42 -11.34 20.03
C LYS A 236 11.31 -12.18 18.75
N ASN A 237 12.32 -13.00 18.46
CA ASN A 237 12.27 -13.94 17.35
C ASN A 237 11.40 -15.16 17.72
N LEU A 238 10.51 -15.60 16.83
CA LEU A 238 9.63 -16.77 17.04
C LEU A 238 10.37 -18.10 17.27
N LYS A 239 11.69 -18.17 17.01
CA LYS A 239 12.53 -19.33 17.34
C LYS A 239 12.82 -19.45 18.84
N GLU A 240 12.82 -18.36 19.60
CA GLU A 240 13.13 -18.36 21.05
C GLU A 240 11.94 -18.84 21.91
N ILE A 241 10.73 -18.92 21.35
CA ILE A 241 9.49 -19.26 22.09
C ILE A 241 9.18 -20.77 22.06
N LYS A 242 9.84 -21.55 21.19
CA LYS A 242 9.66 -23.01 21.25
C LYS A 242 10.17 -23.62 22.55
N ASP A 243 11.14 -22.99 23.19
CA ASP A 243 11.75 -23.50 24.41
C ASP A 243 10.97 -23.06 25.69
N GLU A 244 10.16 -22.01 25.63
CA GLU A 244 9.33 -21.56 26.76
C GLU A 244 7.98 -22.29 26.88
N LEU A 245 7.56 -23.04 25.84
CA LEU A 245 6.30 -23.80 25.84
C LEU A 245 6.48 -25.30 26.15
N THR A 246 7.70 -25.76 26.43
CA THR A 246 7.98 -27.16 26.81
C THR A 246 8.46 -27.35 28.24
N ASP A 247 8.60 -26.30 29.05
CA ASP A 247 9.14 -26.46 30.39
C ASP A 247 8.45 -25.56 31.42
N THR A 248 7.29 -26.00 31.92
CA THR A 248 6.80 -25.67 33.28
C THR A 248 5.82 -26.75 33.73
N SER A 249 6.33 -27.95 33.99
CA SER A 249 5.77 -28.82 35.01
C SER A 249 6.67 -28.75 36.25
N GLU A 250 6.05 -28.47 37.39
CA GLU A 250 6.52 -28.69 38.77
C GLU A 250 7.29 -27.57 39.48
N HIS A 251 6.73 -27.21 40.66
CA HIS A 251 7.33 -26.56 41.84
C HIS A 251 7.82 -25.10 41.67
N ASP A 252 7.58 -24.12 42.54
CA ASP A 252 7.23 -24.14 43.96
C ASP A 252 6.70 -22.77 44.44
N THR A 253 6.21 -22.82 45.67
CA THR A 253 5.53 -21.83 46.51
C THR A 253 6.24 -20.50 46.83
N ASN A 254 5.40 -19.50 47.14
CA ASN A 254 5.60 -18.37 48.09
C ASN A 254 6.71 -17.34 47.82
N ASN A 255 6.33 -16.11 47.47
CA ASN A 255 6.35 -15.00 48.44
C ASN A 255 5.67 -13.72 47.92
N MET A 256 4.86 -13.12 48.80
CA MET A 256 4.24 -11.81 48.67
C MET A 256 5.28 -10.70 48.86
N SER A 257 5.22 -9.64 48.04
CA SER A 257 5.19 -8.25 48.53
C SER A 257 4.85 -7.27 47.41
N SER A 258 3.71 -6.57 47.60
CA SER A 258 3.43 -5.15 47.28
C SER A 258 4.28 -4.46 46.19
N GLY A 259 3.74 -3.81 45.16
CA GLY A 259 2.39 -3.36 44.87
C GLY A 259 2.51 -2.16 43.93
N ASN A 260 1.68 -2.09 42.89
CA ASN A 260 0.98 -0.86 42.51
C ASN A 260 -0.06 -1.15 41.44
N ARG A 261 -1.28 -0.74 41.76
CA ARG A 261 -2.51 -0.88 40.99
C ARG A 261 -2.45 0.02 39.75
N VAL A 262 -2.67 -0.56 38.58
CA VAL A 262 -3.27 0.17 37.46
C VAL A 262 -4.52 -0.59 37.05
N ASN A 263 -5.62 0.15 36.97
CA ASN A 263 -6.99 -0.33 36.99
C ASN A 263 -7.35 -1.22 35.79
N ASN A 264 -7.98 -2.34 36.12
CA ASN A 264 -8.85 -3.13 35.26
C ASN A 264 -9.93 -2.23 34.63
N VAL A 265 -10.06 -2.26 33.31
CA VAL A 265 -11.29 -1.87 32.62
C VAL A 265 -11.70 -3.02 31.70
N LEU A 266 -12.65 -3.79 32.24
CA LEU A 266 -13.76 -4.49 31.58
C LEU A 266 -13.49 -5.17 30.22
N ILE A 267 -13.22 -6.47 30.32
CA ILE A 267 -13.44 -7.45 29.26
C ILE A 267 -14.94 -7.73 29.21
N GLU A 268 -15.66 -7.13 28.25
CA GLU A 268 -17.03 -7.54 27.94
C GLU A 268 -17.04 -8.70 26.95
N LYS A 269 -17.87 -9.69 27.30
CA LYS A 269 -18.02 -10.99 26.65
C LYS A 269 -18.69 -10.88 25.28
N LYS A 270 -18.40 -11.90 24.45
CA LYS A 270 -19.09 -12.26 23.21
C LYS A 270 -20.62 -12.22 23.36
N GLU A 271 -21.29 -11.47 22.51
CA GLU A 271 -22.70 -11.67 22.17
C GLU A 271 -22.83 -12.09 20.70
N ASN A 272 -23.70 -13.08 20.48
CA ASN A 272 -24.06 -13.63 19.19
C ASN A 272 -24.83 -12.57 18.37
N ILE A 273 -24.37 -12.31 17.15
CA ILE A 273 -24.96 -11.31 16.26
C ILE A 273 -26.17 -11.93 15.55
N GLY A 274 -27.37 -11.60 16.04
CA GLY A 274 -28.60 -11.54 15.24
C GLY A 274 -28.74 -10.16 14.61
N ASP A 275 -29.45 -10.06 13.49
CA ASP A 275 -29.67 -8.85 12.70
C ASP A 275 -30.04 -7.60 13.54
N GLU A 276 -29.06 -6.77 13.88
CA GLU A 276 -29.27 -5.47 14.52
C GLU A 276 -28.46 -4.38 13.79
N LYS A 277 -29.16 -3.27 13.49
CA LYS A 277 -28.72 -2.08 12.74
C LYS A 277 -27.20 -1.84 12.81
N LYS A 278 -26.51 -1.97 11.66
CA LYS A 278 -25.07 -1.67 11.49
C LYS A 278 -24.77 -0.20 11.83
N CYS A 279 -24.57 0.13 13.10
CA CYS A 279 -24.08 1.44 13.51
C CYS A 279 -22.57 1.55 13.29
N VAL A 280 -22.04 2.77 13.12
CA VAL A 280 -20.60 3.03 13.16
C VAL A 280 -20.05 2.50 14.47
N ASN A 281 -19.31 1.39 14.35
CA ASN A 281 -18.85 0.59 15.46
C ASN A 281 -17.34 0.35 15.34
N ILE A 282 -16.72 0.15 16.50
CA ILE A 282 -15.34 -0.28 16.62
C ILE A 282 -15.38 -1.74 17.06
N HIS A 283 -14.82 -2.61 16.22
CA HIS A 283 -14.76 -4.04 16.44
C HIS A 283 -13.32 -4.45 16.70
N THR A 284 -13.12 -5.30 17.69
CA THR A 284 -11.89 -6.09 17.79
C THR A 284 -11.99 -7.26 16.81
N TYR A 285 -10.96 -7.46 15.98
CA TYR A 285 -10.94 -8.52 14.96
C TYR A 285 -9.76 -9.47 15.16
N ASP A 286 -10.06 -10.77 15.30
CA ASP A 286 -9.07 -11.82 15.63
C ASP A 286 -9.41 -13.19 15.00
N LYS A 287 -10.09 -13.19 13.84
CA LYS A 287 -10.38 -14.44 13.11
C LYS A 287 -9.08 -14.96 12.49
N LYS A 288 -8.55 -16.08 12.99
CA LYS A 288 -7.27 -16.65 12.53
C LYS A 288 -7.45 -17.86 11.61
N ASP A 289 -6.54 -18.00 10.66
CA ASP A 289 -6.41 -19.19 9.83
C ASP A 289 -5.64 -20.30 10.56
N GLU A 290 -5.46 -21.43 9.89
CA GLU A 290 -4.74 -22.61 10.40
C GLU A 290 -3.25 -22.35 10.73
N TYR A 291 -2.68 -21.24 10.24
CA TYR A 291 -1.31 -20.80 10.54
C TYR A 291 -1.27 -19.69 11.60
N GLY A 292 -2.42 -19.38 12.20
CA GLY A 292 -2.58 -18.36 13.23
C GLY A 292 -2.44 -16.94 12.71
N PHE A 293 -2.64 -16.67 11.41
CA PHE A 293 -2.68 -15.32 10.86
C PHE A 293 -4.12 -14.83 10.78
N VAL A 294 -4.34 -13.55 11.10
CA VAL A 294 -5.66 -12.95 11.00
C VAL A 294 -6.08 -12.90 9.53
N TYR A 295 -7.35 -13.18 9.23
CA TYR A 295 -7.89 -13.05 7.88
C TYR A 295 -9.35 -12.60 7.89
N THR A 296 -9.77 -11.90 6.83
CA THR A 296 -11.16 -11.61 6.51
C THR A 296 -11.53 -12.14 5.13
N GLN A 297 -12.77 -11.92 4.68
CA GLN A 297 -13.28 -12.36 3.39
C GLN A 297 -13.98 -11.21 2.66
N PHE A 298 -13.92 -11.24 1.33
CA PHE A 298 -14.71 -10.37 0.44
C PHE A 298 -15.27 -11.23 -0.71
N ASP A 299 -16.26 -10.69 -1.44
CA ASP A 299 -16.92 -11.41 -2.54
C ASP A 299 -17.29 -12.86 -2.14
N SER A 300 -18.05 -12.95 -1.05
CA SER A 300 -18.52 -14.18 -0.36
C SER A 300 -17.45 -15.02 0.35
N ASP A 301 -16.40 -15.47 -0.33
CA ASP A 301 -15.48 -16.50 0.19
C ASP A 301 -13.98 -16.18 0.05
N LYS A 302 -13.62 -15.17 -0.74
CA LYS A 302 -12.22 -14.85 -1.07
C LYS A 302 -11.49 -14.29 0.13
N LYS A 303 -10.44 -14.99 0.59
CA LYS A 303 -9.71 -14.61 1.80
C LYS A 303 -8.72 -13.47 1.56
N ILE A 304 -8.66 -12.58 2.55
CA ILE A 304 -7.65 -11.53 2.71
C ILE A 304 -6.94 -11.81 4.03
N ARG A 305 -5.69 -12.27 3.98
CA ARG A 305 -4.87 -12.55 5.16
C ARG A 305 -3.96 -11.36 5.45
N PHE A 306 -3.90 -10.96 6.71
CA PHE A 306 -3.10 -9.81 7.16
C PHE A 306 -1.70 -10.30 7.54
N ILE A 307 -0.65 -9.66 6.99
CA ILE A 307 0.75 -10.01 7.27
C ILE A 307 1.51 -8.81 7.85
N PRO A 308 2.01 -8.87 9.10
CA PRO A 308 2.74 -7.76 9.71
C PRO A 308 4.21 -7.72 9.26
N PHE A 309 4.77 -6.53 9.08
CA PHE A 309 6.21 -6.34 8.83
C PHE A 309 6.71 -4.95 9.27
N GLN A 310 8.03 -4.78 9.38
CA GLN A 310 8.59 -3.52 9.89
C GLN A 310 8.67 -2.45 8.80
N HIS A 311 8.34 -1.23 9.19
CA HIS A 311 8.49 0.00 8.41
C HIS A 311 9.34 1.00 9.21
N GLY A 312 10.61 0.65 9.37
CA GLY A 312 11.51 1.22 10.35
C GLY A 312 11.42 0.49 11.70
N LYS A 313 12.39 0.76 12.58
CA LYS A 313 12.42 0.14 13.91
C LYS A 313 11.19 0.57 14.72
N ASN A 314 10.54 -0.40 15.37
CA ASN A 314 9.38 -0.22 16.25
C ASN A 314 8.12 0.34 15.58
N TYR A 315 8.01 0.24 14.25
CA TYR A 315 6.82 0.64 13.54
C TYR A 315 6.41 -0.46 12.57
N ILE A 316 5.14 -0.87 12.63
CA ILE A 316 4.64 -2.02 11.88
C ILE A 316 3.60 -1.56 10.87
N CYS A 317 3.81 -2.01 9.63
CA CYS A 317 2.85 -1.94 8.55
C CYS A 317 2.17 -3.31 8.37
N THR A 318 1.01 -3.26 7.72
CA THR A 318 0.23 -4.45 7.37
C THR A 318 0.26 -4.65 5.86
N GLY A 319 0.72 -5.81 5.42
CA GLY A 319 0.51 -6.31 4.07
C GLY A 319 -0.65 -7.28 3.99
N TYR A 320 -0.90 -7.75 2.79
CA TYR A 320 -2.05 -8.59 2.49
C TYR A 320 -1.68 -9.76 1.59
N ILE A 321 -2.19 -10.95 1.89
CA ILE A 321 -2.25 -12.07 0.96
C ILE A 321 -3.71 -12.27 0.57
N ILE A 322 -4.03 -12.11 -0.71
CA ILE A 322 -5.40 -12.06 -1.21
C ILE A 322 -5.59 -13.16 -2.24
N GLY A 323 -6.63 -13.97 -2.04
CA GLY A 323 -6.93 -15.15 -2.85
C GLY A 323 -6.40 -16.46 -2.26
N GLU A 324 -6.69 -17.58 -2.93
CA GLU A 324 -6.21 -18.92 -2.53
C GLU A 324 -5.35 -19.57 -3.62
N ASN A 325 -5.98 -20.01 -4.72
CA ASN A 325 -5.29 -20.73 -5.80
C ASN A 325 -4.37 -19.82 -6.63
N ASN A 326 -4.86 -18.62 -6.94
CA ASN A 326 -4.07 -17.53 -7.47
C ASN A 326 -4.03 -16.48 -6.39
N LYS A 327 -2.85 -16.10 -5.92
CA LYS A 327 -2.76 -15.09 -4.87
C LYS A 327 -1.95 -13.88 -5.26
N LEU A 328 -2.45 -12.75 -4.78
CA LEU A 328 -1.78 -11.47 -4.71
C LEU A 328 -1.11 -11.35 -3.34
N VAL A 329 0.17 -11.01 -3.31
CA VAL A 329 0.89 -10.60 -2.10
C VAL A 329 1.19 -9.11 -2.22
N TYR A 330 0.75 -8.32 -1.25
CA TYR A 330 0.97 -6.86 -1.20
C TYR A 330 1.83 -6.50 0.00
N ILE A 331 2.96 -5.83 -0.25
CA ILE A 331 3.95 -5.41 0.75
C ILE A 331 4.46 -4.00 0.39
N SER A 332 3.76 -2.95 0.82
CA SER A 332 4.23 -1.56 0.72
C SER A 332 4.96 -1.12 1.98
N ASP A 333 5.77 -0.05 1.90
CA ASP A 333 6.35 0.61 3.07
C ASP A 333 7.08 -0.38 4.00
N CYS A 334 8.07 -1.12 3.51
CA CYS A 334 8.67 -2.23 4.25
C CYS A 334 10.19 -2.06 4.33
N SER A 335 10.77 -2.08 5.53
CA SER A 335 12.22 -2.12 5.75
C SER A 335 12.74 -3.51 6.11
N TYR A 336 11.87 -4.37 6.65
CA TYR A 336 12.24 -5.71 7.05
C TYR A 336 11.03 -6.62 7.09
N LEU A 337 11.13 -7.74 6.35
CA LEU A 337 10.12 -8.77 6.28
C LEU A 337 10.56 -9.99 7.12
N PRO A 338 9.89 -10.29 8.24
CA PRO A 338 10.28 -11.39 9.11
C PRO A 338 10.25 -12.77 8.41
N GLU A 339 11.17 -13.66 8.81
CA GLU A 339 11.29 -15.02 8.23
C GLU A 339 9.97 -15.81 8.31
N TYR A 340 9.25 -15.72 9.43
CA TYR A 340 7.97 -16.41 9.61
C TYR A 340 6.86 -15.90 8.66
N VAL A 341 6.95 -14.65 8.21
CA VAL A 341 6.01 -14.07 7.22
C VAL A 341 6.38 -14.56 5.82
N LEU A 342 7.67 -14.58 5.48
CA LEU A 342 8.16 -15.20 4.24
C LEU A 342 7.77 -16.68 4.14
N ASP A 343 7.93 -17.42 5.23
CA ASP A 343 7.53 -18.83 5.30
C ASP A 343 6.03 -19.00 5.14
N TYR A 344 5.23 -18.13 5.77
CA TYR A 344 3.79 -18.14 5.62
C TYR A 344 3.35 -17.82 4.20
N ILE A 345 3.95 -16.80 3.57
CA ILE A 345 3.73 -16.49 2.15
C ILE A 345 3.99 -17.75 1.32
N LYS A 346 5.05 -18.51 1.55
CA LYS A 346 5.29 -19.75 0.78
C LYS A 346 4.30 -20.87 1.10
N LYS A 347 3.91 -21.06 2.37
CA LYS A 347 3.00 -22.12 2.82
C LYS A 347 1.58 -21.97 2.28
N VAL A 348 1.09 -20.74 2.14
CA VAL A 348 -0.29 -20.48 1.64
C VAL A 348 -0.45 -20.89 0.17
N GLY A 349 0.63 -21.02 -0.61
CA GLY A 349 0.57 -21.47 -2.02
C GLY A 349 1.58 -20.76 -2.93
N PRO A 350 1.50 -20.94 -4.26
CA PRO A 350 2.28 -20.15 -5.22
C PRO A 350 1.80 -18.69 -5.26
N THR A 351 2.71 -17.75 -5.51
CA THR A 351 2.38 -16.32 -5.65
C THR A 351 2.26 -15.95 -7.12
N GLU A 352 1.11 -15.41 -7.55
CA GLU A 352 0.94 -15.02 -8.94
C GLU A 352 1.29 -13.58 -9.20
N VAL A 353 0.92 -12.70 -8.26
CA VAL A 353 1.29 -11.29 -8.31
C VAL A 353 1.91 -10.91 -6.97
N LEU A 354 3.11 -10.35 -7.02
CA LEU A 354 3.74 -9.66 -5.89
C LEU A 354 3.73 -8.16 -6.18
N VAL A 355 3.09 -7.38 -5.32
CA VAL A 355 3.22 -5.93 -5.28
C VAL A 355 4.12 -5.58 -4.10
N ILE A 356 5.25 -4.91 -4.37
CA ILE A 356 6.29 -4.70 -3.35
C ILE A 356 6.93 -3.31 -3.44
N ASP A 357 7.24 -2.74 -2.26
CA ASP A 357 7.94 -1.46 -2.07
C ASP A 357 9.28 -1.39 -2.83
N ALA A 358 9.72 -0.21 -3.26
CA ALA A 358 11.00 0.03 -3.93
C ALA A 358 11.33 1.53 -3.97
N LEU A 359 11.77 2.11 -2.85
CA LEU A 359 11.92 3.56 -2.71
C LEU A 359 13.03 4.16 -3.59
N TYR A 360 14.19 3.51 -3.58
CA TYR A 360 15.43 3.91 -4.28
C TYR A 360 16.00 2.72 -5.04
N TYR A 361 16.95 2.95 -5.95
CA TYR A 361 17.60 1.86 -6.70
C TYR A 361 18.37 0.89 -5.79
N LYS A 362 19.51 1.31 -5.22
CA LYS A 362 20.31 0.51 -4.27
C LYS A 362 20.45 1.15 -2.88
N ALA A 363 20.24 2.47 -2.77
CA ALA A 363 20.45 3.20 -1.52
C ALA A 363 19.55 2.65 -0.39
N LYS A 364 20.17 2.32 0.74
CA LYS A 364 19.44 1.87 1.94
C LYS A 364 18.62 3.00 2.52
N HIS A 365 17.40 2.68 2.91
CA HIS A 365 16.54 3.59 3.66
C HIS A 365 16.14 2.96 4.99
N TYR A 366 15.91 3.81 6.00
CA TYR A 366 15.57 3.33 7.34
C TYR A 366 14.24 2.55 7.39
N SER A 367 13.25 3.01 6.62
CA SER A 367 11.88 2.46 6.65
C SER A 367 11.43 1.74 5.37
N HIS A 368 12.28 1.67 4.34
CA HIS A 368 11.85 1.18 3.03
C HIS A 368 12.91 0.30 2.39
N PHE A 369 12.45 -0.67 1.59
CA PHE A 369 13.29 -1.44 0.70
C PHE A 369 13.69 -0.59 -0.50
N SER A 370 14.93 -0.77 -0.91
CA SER A 370 15.40 -0.43 -2.24
C SER A 370 14.85 -1.41 -3.29
N LEU A 371 14.88 -1.01 -4.56
CA LEU A 371 14.55 -1.88 -5.70
C LEU A 371 15.46 -3.11 -5.70
N TYR A 372 16.74 -2.95 -5.37
CA TYR A 372 17.68 -4.06 -5.18
C TYR A 372 17.13 -5.07 -4.16
N GLU A 373 16.79 -4.63 -2.96
CA GLU A 373 16.31 -5.50 -1.88
C GLU A 373 14.99 -6.18 -2.27
N SER A 374 14.07 -5.44 -2.90
CA SER A 374 12.79 -5.99 -3.34
C SER A 374 12.91 -6.99 -4.48
N ILE A 375 13.88 -6.83 -5.39
CA ILE A 375 14.23 -7.87 -6.37
C ILE A 375 14.72 -9.14 -5.64
N GLN A 376 15.57 -9.01 -4.61
CA GLN A 376 16.04 -10.17 -3.83
C GLN A 376 14.87 -10.89 -3.13
N ILE A 377 13.94 -10.14 -2.52
CA ILE A 377 12.73 -10.71 -1.93
C ILE A 377 11.87 -11.42 -2.99
N ALA A 378 11.70 -10.83 -4.18
CA ALA A 378 10.98 -11.45 -5.27
C ALA A 378 11.64 -12.76 -5.74
N LEU A 379 12.97 -12.83 -5.80
CA LEU A 379 13.70 -14.07 -6.12
C LEU A 379 13.52 -15.16 -5.06
N ILE A 380 13.29 -14.78 -3.80
CA ILE A 380 12.99 -15.71 -2.69
C ILE A 380 11.53 -16.19 -2.74
N ILE A 381 10.58 -15.30 -3.03
CA ILE A 381 9.13 -15.61 -3.10
C ILE A 381 8.79 -16.35 -4.40
N LYS A 382 9.51 -16.06 -5.49
CA LYS A 382 9.31 -16.58 -6.85
C LYS A 382 7.89 -16.38 -7.40
N PRO A 383 7.38 -15.14 -7.48
CA PRO A 383 6.07 -14.89 -8.05
C PRO A 383 6.10 -14.91 -9.58
N LYS A 384 4.96 -15.16 -10.26
CA LYS A 384 4.91 -15.04 -11.73
C LYS A 384 5.09 -13.59 -12.22
N LYS A 385 4.51 -12.62 -11.51
CA LYS A 385 4.59 -11.19 -11.84
C LYS A 385 4.97 -10.38 -10.59
N VAL A 386 5.85 -9.40 -10.76
CA VAL A 386 6.24 -8.44 -9.74
C VAL A 386 5.93 -7.03 -10.22
N TYR A 387 5.21 -6.27 -9.42
CA TYR A 387 4.95 -4.85 -9.62
C TYR A 387 5.56 -4.06 -8.47
N PHE A 388 6.59 -3.27 -8.77
CA PHE A 388 7.20 -2.40 -7.78
C PHE A 388 6.40 -1.11 -7.63
N ILE A 389 6.19 -0.69 -6.38
CA ILE A 389 5.48 0.52 -5.95
C ILE A 389 6.31 1.29 -4.91
N GLY A 390 5.83 2.42 -4.42
CA GLY A 390 6.48 3.18 -3.34
C GLY A 390 7.73 3.94 -3.77
N MET A 391 7.97 4.02 -5.08
CA MET A 391 9.17 4.63 -5.60
C MET A 391 9.18 6.15 -5.41
N SER A 392 10.35 6.68 -5.10
CA SER A 392 10.62 8.11 -5.13
C SER A 392 10.92 8.59 -6.56
N CYS A 393 11.16 9.89 -6.70
CA CYS A 393 11.60 10.49 -7.97
C CYS A 393 13.02 10.06 -8.42
N ASP A 394 13.74 9.29 -7.61
CA ASP A 394 15.06 8.77 -8.01
C ASP A 394 14.90 7.59 -8.98
N ILE A 395 13.78 6.87 -8.95
CA ILE A 395 13.53 5.77 -9.89
C ILE A 395 12.71 6.27 -11.07
N GLU A 396 13.38 6.40 -12.22
CA GLU A 396 12.78 6.78 -13.50
C GLU A 396 12.04 5.60 -14.13
N HIS A 397 10.82 5.81 -14.61
CA HIS A 397 9.93 4.73 -15.03
C HIS A 397 10.44 3.95 -16.24
N ASN A 398 10.81 4.65 -17.33
CA ASN A 398 11.02 4.04 -18.64
C ASN A 398 12.30 3.21 -18.70
N ILE A 399 13.43 3.78 -18.28
CA ILE A 399 14.72 3.09 -18.29
C ILE A 399 14.74 1.94 -17.28
N THR A 400 14.10 2.11 -16.12
CA THR A 400 14.00 1.05 -15.14
C THR A 400 13.14 -0.09 -15.66
N ASN A 401 12.01 0.18 -16.32
CA ASN A 401 11.21 -0.89 -16.94
C ASN A 401 11.94 -1.58 -18.10
N LEU A 402 12.79 -0.86 -18.85
CA LEU A 402 13.68 -1.49 -19.83
C LEU A 402 14.66 -2.46 -19.15
N PHE A 403 15.28 -2.04 -18.04
CA PHE A 403 16.14 -2.88 -17.21
C PHE A 403 15.39 -4.10 -16.67
N LEU A 404 14.22 -3.90 -16.05
CA LEU A 404 13.40 -4.98 -15.49
C LEU A 404 12.93 -5.96 -16.57
N LYS A 405 12.60 -5.48 -17.78
CA LYS A 405 12.28 -6.36 -18.92
C LYS A 405 13.46 -7.26 -19.31
N LYS A 406 14.69 -6.73 -19.32
CA LYS A 406 15.89 -7.53 -19.61
C LYS A 406 16.21 -8.47 -18.43
N LEU A 407 15.95 -8.05 -17.20
CA LEU A 407 16.05 -8.89 -15.99
C LEU A 407 15.07 -10.07 -16.03
N SER A 408 13.83 -9.87 -16.49
CA SER A 408 12.85 -10.94 -16.71
C SER A 408 13.34 -11.98 -17.73
N LYS A 409 14.24 -11.63 -18.66
CA LYS A 409 14.86 -12.63 -19.56
C LYS A 409 15.92 -13.47 -18.84
N LYS A 410 16.60 -12.91 -17.85
CA LYS A 410 17.57 -13.62 -16.99
C LYS A 410 16.87 -14.58 -16.03
N TYR A 411 15.67 -14.21 -15.57
CA TYR A 411 14.82 -15.03 -14.69
C TYR A 411 13.46 -15.29 -15.36
N PRO A 412 13.38 -16.24 -16.31
CA PRO A 412 12.21 -16.40 -17.20
C PRO A 412 10.90 -16.76 -16.48
N ASP A 413 10.97 -17.27 -15.25
CA ASP A 413 9.79 -17.60 -14.45
C ASP A 413 9.15 -16.38 -13.76
N ILE A 414 9.82 -15.22 -13.78
CA ILE A 414 9.39 -14.01 -13.08
C ILE A 414 9.38 -12.81 -14.04
N SER A 415 8.21 -12.21 -14.22
CA SER A 415 8.09 -10.93 -14.92
C SER A 415 8.22 -9.76 -13.94
N PHE A 416 9.24 -8.93 -14.10
CA PHE A 416 9.45 -7.73 -13.31
C PHE A 416 8.94 -6.47 -14.02
N SER A 417 8.26 -5.58 -13.31
CA SER A 417 7.87 -4.26 -13.82
C SER A 417 7.68 -3.25 -12.69
N LEU A 418 7.98 -1.98 -12.96
CA LEU A 418 7.47 -0.87 -12.16
C LEU A 418 5.98 -0.68 -12.46
N ALA A 419 5.16 -0.50 -11.43
CA ALA A 419 3.79 -0.04 -11.61
C ALA A 419 3.78 1.44 -12.05
N HIS A 420 2.63 1.88 -12.54
CA HIS A 420 2.33 3.30 -12.74
C HIS A 420 0.86 3.55 -12.44
N ASP A 421 0.53 4.80 -12.15
CA ASP A 421 -0.86 5.22 -11.93
C ASP A 421 -1.69 4.87 -13.17
N GLY A 422 -2.86 4.27 -12.95
CA GLY A 422 -3.77 3.76 -13.98
C GLY A 422 -3.38 2.44 -14.62
N LEU A 423 -2.34 1.77 -14.14
CA LEU A 423 -2.05 0.40 -14.55
C LEU A 423 -3.21 -0.52 -14.13
N PHE A 424 -3.72 -1.30 -15.07
CA PHE A 424 -4.64 -2.41 -14.81
C PHE A 424 -3.94 -3.75 -15.04
N VAL A 425 -4.12 -4.67 -14.11
CA VAL A 425 -3.62 -6.04 -14.20
C VAL A 425 -4.81 -7.00 -14.02
N PRO A 426 -5.20 -7.73 -15.08
CA PRO A 426 -6.20 -8.79 -14.96
C PRO A 426 -5.76 -9.83 -13.93
N PHE A 427 -6.66 -10.15 -13.00
CA PHE A 427 -6.37 -11.06 -11.90
C PHE A 427 -7.65 -11.73 -11.40
N HIS A 428 -7.60 -13.05 -11.23
CA HIS A 428 -8.68 -13.84 -10.65
C HIS A 428 -8.24 -14.30 -9.27
N PHE A 429 -8.82 -13.69 -8.24
CA PHE A 429 -8.56 -13.92 -6.82
C PHE A 429 -9.04 -15.30 -6.33
#